data_AF-A0A2R6DQR6-F1
#
_entry.id   AF-A0A2R6DQR6-F1
#
_cell.length_a   1.000
_cell.length_b   1.000
_cell.length_c   1.000
_cell.angle_alpha   90.00
_cell.angle_beta   90.00
_cell.angle_gamma   90.00
#
_symmetry.space_group_name_H-M   'P 1'
#
loop_
_entity.id
_entity.type
_entity.pdbx_description
1 polymer ?
#
loop_
_entity_poly.entity_id
_entity_poly.type
_entity_poly.pdbx_seq_one_letter_code
_entity_poly.pdbx_strand_id
1 'polypeptide(L)'
;LHGFYKAYQFLTAGSRVDHESPTKQRSDGSVGALGVAVIGLTALAGGALFAALTGKGTKLDSGLLLTMLVVLTVMHAAREVVAEAAVPAVIRYGAVPAVALPALAVYAAVFRAIDGLLAGLPAVGQPAELTAIHGLVAAAFLVTYLAIGTGVYRRSTRLYVALLNTAQPAADTLLTAPEEYNEY
;
A
#
# COMPACT_ATOMS: atom_id res chain seq x y z
N LEU A 1 -8.29 39.50 -1.55
CA LEU A 1 -7.98 38.16 -2.10
C LEU A 1 -7.02 37.38 -1.21
N HIS A 2 -5.91 37.98 -0.77
CA HIS A 2 -4.89 37.37 0.11
C HIS A 2 -5.44 36.76 1.41
N GLY A 3 -6.33 37.47 2.10
CA GLY A 3 -6.94 36.99 3.35
C GLY A 3 -7.78 35.72 3.19
N PHE A 4 -8.49 35.56 2.06
CA PHE A 4 -9.27 34.35 1.76
C PHE A 4 -8.36 33.16 1.41
N TYR A 5 -7.25 33.42 0.72
CA TYR A 5 -6.23 32.41 0.44
C TYR A 5 -5.55 31.90 1.71
N LYS A 6 -5.16 32.81 2.62
CA LYS A 6 -4.60 32.45 3.95
C LYS A 6 -5.63 31.68 4.79
N ALA A 7 -6.89 32.15 4.85
CA ALA A 7 -7.95 31.45 5.57
C ALA A 7 -8.19 30.03 5.00
N TYR A 8 -8.16 29.86 3.68
CA TYR A 8 -8.26 28.55 3.04
C TYR A 8 -7.10 27.63 3.41
N GLN A 9 -5.86 28.12 3.41
CA GLN A 9 -4.71 27.31 3.84
C GLN A 9 -4.83 26.87 5.31
N PHE A 10 -5.23 27.75 6.21
CA PHE A 10 -5.43 27.39 7.63
C PHE A 10 -6.60 26.43 7.85
N LEU A 11 -7.73 26.62 7.16
CA LEU A 11 -8.87 25.70 7.20
C LEU A 11 -8.50 24.32 6.64
N THR A 12 -7.65 24.27 5.62
CA THR A 12 -7.22 23.00 5.00
C THR A 12 -6.14 22.31 5.83
N ALA A 13 -5.29 23.05 6.54
CA ALA A 13 -4.29 22.50 7.46
C ALA A 13 -4.93 22.01 8.77
N GLY A 14 -5.85 22.79 9.35
CA GLY A 14 -6.56 22.44 10.58
C GLY A 14 -7.54 21.29 10.42
N SER A 15 -8.18 21.14 9.25
CA SER A 15 -9.09 20.00 8.97
C SER A 15 -8.37 18.65 8.84
N ARG A 16 -7.03 18.63 8.84
CA ARG A 16 -6.22 17.41 8.94
C ARG A 16 -5.72 17.12 10.36
N VAL A 17 -5.96 18.02 11.30
CA VAL A 17 -5.54 17.88 12.70
C VAL A 17 -6.80 17.62 13.53
N ASP A 18 -7.19 16.35 13.60
CA ASP A 18 -8.20 15.91 14.55
C ASP A 18 -7.60 15.87 15.96
N HIS A 19 -8.36 16.36 16.93
CA HIS A 19 -7.97 16.37 18.33
C HIS A 19 -8.15 14.97 18.92
N GLU A 20 -7.22 14.05 18.59
CA GLU A 20 -7.24 12.70 19.12
C GLU A 20 -6.78 12.71 20.59
N SER A 21 -7.61 12.20 21.49
CA SER A 21 -7.17 11.95 22.87
C SER A 21 -6.13 10.83 22.84
N PRO A 22 -5.06 10.86 23.66
CA PRO A 22 -4.15 9.73 23.79
C PRO A 22 -4.91 8.55 24.39
N THR A 23 -5.54 7.76 23.53
CA THR A 23 -5.98 6.41 23.86
C THR A 23 -4.72 5.59 24.09
N LYS A 24 -4.74 4.69 25.09
CA LYS A 24 -3.65 3.73 25.35
C LYS A 24 -3.13 3.27 23.99
N GLN A 25 -1.83 3.49 23.73
CA GLN A 25 -1.11 3.01 22.55
C GLN A 25 -1.85 1.79 22.03
N ARG A 26 -2.50 1.90 20.86
CA ARG A 26 -3.09 0.74 20.21
C ARG A 26 -1.96 -0.28 20.25
N SER A 27 -2.10 -1.31 21.06
CA SER A 27 -1.20 -2.44 20.99
C SER A 27 -1.24 -2.81 19.52
N ASP A 28 -0.13 -2.68 18.80
CA ASP A 28 -0.01 -3.19 17.43
C ASP A 28 -0.63 -4.58 17.50
N GLY A 29 -1.87 -4.70 17.02
CA GLY A 29 -2.70 -5.84 17.32
C GLY A 29 -2.03 -6.97 16.59
N SER A 30 -1.23 -7.76 17.30
CA SER A 30 -0.39 -8.76 16.66
C SER A 30 -1.33 -9.66 15.90
N VAL A 31 -1.25 -9.62 14.57
CA VAL A 31 -2.15 -10.40 13.72
C VAL A 31 -1.91 -11.85 14.09
N GLY A 32 -2.89 -12.48 14.74
CA GLY A 32 -2.80 -13.87 15.15
C GLY A 32 -2.58 -14.79 13.94
N ALA A 33 -2.14 -16.02 14.17
CA ALA A 33 -1.84 -16.97 13.10
C ALA A 33 -3.00 -17.14 12.10
N LEU A 34 -4.24 -17.12 12.58
CA LEU A 34 -5.44 -17.15 11.75
C LEU A 34 -5.57 -15.91 10.85
N GLY A 35 -5.30 -14.72 11.38
CA GLY A 35 -5.29 -13.49 10.58
C GLY A 35 -4.21 -13.52 9.50
N VAL A 36 -3.01 -14.02 9.82
CA VAL A 36 -1.94 -14.20 8.83
C VAL A 36 -2.37 -15.17 7.72
N ALA A 37 -3.02 -16.28 8.09
CA ALA A 37 -3.56 -17.24 7.13
C ALA A 37 -4.63 -16.60 6.23
N VAL A 38 -5.59 -15.85 6.79
CA VAL A 38 -6.65 -15.17 6.03
C VAL A 38 -6.05 -14.18 5.04
N ILE A 39 -5.11 -13.34 5.47
CA ILE A 39 -4.44 -12.36 4.61
C ILE A 39 -3.69 -13.09 3.48
N GLY A 40 -2.87 -14.09 3.82
CA GLY A 40 -2.06 -14.82 2.85
C GLY A 40 -2.91 -15.58 1.84
N LEU A 41 -3.91 -16.33 2.29
CA LEU A 41 -4.81 -17.07 1.41
C LEU A 41 -5.62 -16.14 0.52
N THR A 42 -6.13 -15.01 1.04
CA THR A 42 -6.87 -14.04 0.22
C THR A 42 -5.99 -13.39 -0.83
N ALA A 43 -4.76 -13.00 -0.47
CA ALA A 43 -3.81 -12.41 -1.40
C ALA A 43 -3.41 -13.36 -2.53
N LEU A 44 -3.11 -14.63 -2.19
CA LEU A 44 -2.78 -15.66 -3.17
C LEU A 44 -3.98 -16.00 -4.05
N ALA A 45 -5.18 -16.13 -3.47
CA ALA A 45 -6.42 -16.36 -4.22
C ALA A 45 -6.72 -15.19 -5.16
N GLY A 46 -6.48 -13.95 -4.72
CA GLY A 46 -6.61 -12.77 -5.55
C GLY A 46 -5.65 -12.78 -6.74
N GLY A 47 -4.37 -13.03 -6.50
CA GLY A 47 -3.39 -13.17 -7.58
C GLY A 47 -3.74 -14.29 -8.57
N ALA A 48 -4.17 -15.45 -8.06
CA ALA A 48 -4.60 -16.57 -8.88
C ALA A 48 -5.84 -16.24 -9.72
N LEU A 49 -6.84 -15.58 -9.11
CA LEU A 49 -8.04 -15.10 -9.79
C LEU A 49 -7.69 -14.10 -10.90
N PHE A 50 -6.83 -13.13 -10.60
CA PHE A 50 -6.35 -12.15 -11.59
C PHE A 50 -5.63 -12.83 -12.75
N ALA A 51 -4.71 -13.76 -12.47
CA ALA A 51 -3.99 -14.51 -13.49
C ALA A 51 -4.94 -15.37 -14.34
N ALA A 52 -5.94 -16.02 -13.73
CA ALA A 52 -6.93 -16.83 -14.44
C ALA A 52 -7.83 -15.99 -15.36
N LEU A 53 -8.24 -14.80 -14.93
CA LEU A 53 -9.13 -13.92 -15.70
C LEU A 53 -8.40 -13.17 -16.83
N THR A 54 -7.17 -12.74 -16.58
CA THR A 54 -6.39 -11.89 -17.52
C THR A 54 -5.37 -12.66 -18.35
N GLY A 55 -5.01 -13.89 -17.94
CA GLY A 55 -3.93 -14.67 -18.53
C GLY A 55 -2.52 -14.19 -18.17
N LYS A 56 -2.38 -13.08 -17.42
CA LYS A 56 -1.09 -12.48 -17.07
C LYS A 56 -0.42 -13.21 -15.89
N GLY A 57 0.90 -13.30 -15.92
CA GLY A 57 1.72 -13.89 -14.84
C GLY A 57 1.82 -15.42 -14.85
N THR A 58 1.44 -16.05 -15.95
CA THR A 58 1.68 -17.48 -16.22
C THR A 58 3.03 -17.75 -16.93
N LYS A 59 3.72 -16.69 -17.35
CA LYS A 59 5.00 -16.70 -18.06
C LYS A 59 6.02 -15.82 -17.33
N LEU A 60 7.32 -16.02 -17.60
CA LEU A 60 8.42 -15.20 -17.07
C LEU A 60 8.54 -13.87 -17.84
N ASP A 61 7.49 -13.06 -17.76
CA ASP A 61 7.40 -11.74 -18.41
C ASP A 61 6.82 -10.70 -17.44
N SER A 62 6.71 -9.44 -17.86
CA SER A 62 6.22 -8.34 -17.02
C SER A 62 4.82 -8.60 -16.43
N GLY A 63 4.04 -9.53 -17.00
CA GLY A 63 2.79 -10.00 -16.44
C GLY A 63 2.97 -10.71 -15.09
N LEU A 64 4.09 -11.40 -14.87
CA LEU A 64 4.41 -12.01 -13.57
C LEU A 64 4.65 -10.94 -12.50
N LEU A 65 5.34 -9.87 -12.85
CA LEU A 65 5.54 -8.72 -11.96
C LEU A 65 4.21 -8.04 -11.64
N LEU A 66 3.34 -7.87 -12.63
CA LEU A 66 2.01 -7.33 -12.42
C LEU A 66 1.21 -8.19 -11.44
N THR A 67 1.18 -9.51 -11.64
CA THR A 67 0.47 -10.43 -10.74
C THR A 67 1.09 -10.44 -9.34
N MET A 68 2.42 -10.37 -9.21
CA MET A 68 3.10 -10.20 -7.92
C MET A 68 2.65 -8.92 -7.21
N LEU A 69 2.59 -7.79 -7.92
CA LEU A 69 2.12 -6.53 -7.36
C LEU A 69 0.67 -6.62 -6.90
N VAL A 70 -0.20 -7.28 -7.67
CA VAL A 70 -1.60 -7.55 -7.26
C VAL A 70 -1.65 -8.36 -5.97
N VAL A 71 -0.83 -9.40 -5.82
CA VAL A 71 -0.76 -10.17 -4.58
C VAL A 71 -0.33 -9.28 -3.41
N LEU A 72 0.69 -8.43 -3.59
CA LEU A 72 1.19 -7.55 -2.54
C LEU A 72 0.19 -6.45 -2.14
N THR A 73 -0.56 -5.90 -3.10
CA THR A 73 -1.60 -4.91 -2.80
C THR A 73 -2.78 -5.52 -2.06
N VAL A 74 -3.24 -6.70 -2.46
CA VAL A 74 -4.30 -7.44 -1.74
C VAL A 74 -3.82 -7.84 -0.34
N MET A 75 -2.57 -8.32 -0.20
CA MET A 75 -1.94 -8.61 1.10
C MET A 75 -1.89 -7.35 1.99
N HIS A 76 -1.53 -6.20 1.43
CA HIS A 76 -1.44 -4.94 2.17
C HIS A 76 -2.82 -4.49 2.67
N ALA A 77 -3.81 -4.42 1.77
CA ALA A 77 -5.17 -4.03 2.12
C ALA A 77 -5.81 -5.01 3.13
N ALA A 78 -5.62 -6.32 2.93
CA ALA A 78 -6.11 -7.33 3.86
C ALA A 78 -5.47 -7.18 5.25
N ARG A 79 -4.17 -6.87 5.33
CA ARG A 79 -3.49 -6.62 6.61
C ARG A 79 -4.09 -5.43 7.35
N GLU A 80 -4.36 -4.34 6.66
CA GLU A 80 -4.93 -3.13 7.25
C GLU A 80 -6.31 -3.42 7.89
N VAL A 81 -7.18 -4.11 7.16
CA VAL A 81 -8.51 -4.51 7.67
C VAL A 81 -8.43 -5.53 8.81
N VAL A 82 -7.50 -6.49 8.73
CA VAL A 82 -7.34 -7.51 9.77
C VAL A 82 -6.75 -6.94 11.07
N ALA A 83 -5.84 -5.98 10.95
CA ALA A 83 -5.22 -5.30 12.07
C ALA A 83 -6.20 -4.35 12.80
N GLU A 84 -7.30 -3.97 12.17
CA GLU A 84 -8.32 -3.11 12.77
C GLU A 84 -9.02 -3.81 13.94
N ALA A 85 -8.74 -3.33 15.16
CA ALA A 85 -9.23 -3.92 16.41
C ALA A 85 -10.66 -3.48 16.74
N ALA A 86 -11.17 -2.41 16.11
CA ALA A 86 -12.52 -1.90 16.34
C ALA A 86 -13.63 -2.85 15.82
N VAL A 87 -13.30 -3.82 14.96
CA VAL A 87 -14.27 -4.72 14.32
C VAL A 87 -14.13 -6.16 14.86
N PRO A 88 -15.26 -6.86 15.15
CA PRO A 88 -15.23 -8.26 15.56
C PRO A 88 -14.44 -9.16 14.60
N ALA A 89 -13.63 -10.07 15.13
CA ALA A 89 -12.72 -10.95 14.36
C ALA A 89 -13.41 -11.71 13.23
N VAL A 90 -14.60 -12.25 13.50
CA VAL A 90 -15.40 -12.99 12.51
C VAL A 90 -15.76 -12.11 11.31
N ILE A 91 -16.15 -10.86 11.57
CA ILE A 91 -16.54 -9.92 10.52
C ILE A 91 -15.32 -9.54 9.68
N ARG A 92 -14.20 -9.13 10.30
CA ARG A 92 -12.99 -8.77 9.54
C ARG A 92 -12.44 -9.95 8.71
N TYR A 93 -12.39 -11.16 9.27
CA TYR A 93 -11.83 -12.31 8.55
C TYR A 93 -12.72 -12.78 7.39
N GLY A 94 -14.03 -12.68 7.52
CA GLY A 94 -14.97 -12.98 6.43
C GLY A 94 -15.03 -11.87 5.38
N ALA A 95 -15.03 -10.61 5.81
CA ALA A 95 -15.15 -9.45 4.93
C ALA A 95 -13.96 -9.29 3.97
N VAL A 96 -12.75 -9.61 4.43
CA VAL A 96 -11.52 -9.50 3.63
C VAL A 96 -11.62 -10.26 2.29
N PRO A 97 -11.82 -11.59 2.25
CA PRO A 97 -12.00 -12.30 0.98
C PRO A 97 -13.31 -11.96 0.29
N ALA A 98 -14.40 -11.73 1.04
CA ALA A 98 -15.71 -11.43 0.48
C ALA A 98 -15.76 -10.11 -0.30
N VAL A 99 -14.90 -9.14 0.03
CA VAL A 99 -14.81 -7.85 -0.66
C VAL A 99 -13.65 -7.84 -1.65
N ALA A 100 -12.47 -8.32 -1.25
CA ALA A 100 -11.27 -8.23 -2.07
C ALA A 100 -11.40 -9.05 -3.36
N LEU A 101 -11.94 -10.27 -3.30
CA LEU A 101 -12.02 -11.14 -4.47
C LEU A 101 -13.02 -10.63 -5.52
N PRO A 102 -14.26 -10.21 -5.17
CA PRO A 102 -15.16 -9.62 -6.16
C PRO A 102 -14.64 -8.30 -6.73
N ALA A 103 -14.07 -7.42 -5.89
CA ALA A 103 -13.48 -6.17 -6.36
C ALA A 103 -12.35 -6.44 -7.38
N LEU A 104 -11.50 -7.42 -7.09
CA LEU A 104 -10.43 -7.81 -7.99
C LEU A 104 -10.94 -8.50 -9.26
N ALA A 105 -12.03 -9.27 -9.19
CA ALA A 105 -12.67 -9.84 -10.37
C ALA A 105 -13.18 -8.74 -11.31
N VAL A 106 -13.83 -7.71 -10.76
CA VAL A 106 -14.29 -6.54 -11.52
C VAL A 106 -13.10 -5.82 -12.14
N TYR A 107 -12.04 -5.56 -11.37
CA TYR A 107 -10.81 -4.97 -11.88
C TYR A 107 -10.20 -5.80 -13.03
N ALA A 108 -10.11 -7.12 -12.87
CA ALA A 108 -9.58 -8.02 -13.88
C ALA A 108 -10.43 -8.04 -15.16
N ALA A 109 -11.76 -7.97 -15.03
CA ALA A 109 -12.67 -7.86 -16.16
C ALA A 109 -12.46 -6.55 -16.94
N VAL A 110 -12.32 -5.42 -16.23
CA VAL A 110 -12.01 -4.13 -16.84
C VAL A 110 -10.64 -4.15 -17.52
N PHE A 111 -9.62 -4.67 -16.83
CA PHE A 111 -8.28 -4.84 -17.40
C PHE A 111 -8.33 -5.63 -18.70
N ARG A 112 -9.03 -6.77 -18.72
CA ARG A 112 -9.18 -7.61 -19.91
C ARG A 112 -9.96 -6.91 -21.03
N ALA A 113 -10.99 -6.14 -20.70
CA ALA A 113 -11.75 -5.37 -21.69
C ALA A 113 -10.85 -4.32 -22.38
N ILE A 114 -10.01 -3.63 -21.60
CA ILE A 114 -9.04 -2.66 -22.12
C ILE A 114 -7.96 -3.36 -22.95
N ASP A 115 -7.39 -4.47 -22.47
CA ASP A 115 -6.39 -5.27 -23.20
C ASP A 115 -6.94 -5.73 -24.56
N GLY A 116 -8.22 -6.13 -24.60
CA GLY A 116 -8.94 -6.48 -25.82
C GLY A 116 -9.18 -5.30 -26.77
N LEU A 117 -9.54 -4.13 -26.25
CA LEU A 117 -9.74 -2.92 -27.06
C LEU A 117 -8.42 -2.43 -27.70
N LEU A 118 -7.30 -2.67 -27.03
CA LEU A 118 -5.97 -2.32 -27.49
C LEU A 118 -5.35 -3.38 -28.41
N ALA A 119 -6.01 -4.53 -28.59
CA ALA A 119 -5.49 -5.63 -29.40
C ALA A 119 -5.26 -5.19 -30.86
N GLY A 120 -4.07 -5.50 -31.40
CA GLY A 120 -3.70 -5.18 -32.78
C GLY A 120 -3.07 -3.80 -32.97
N LEU A 121 -3.01 -2.96 -31.92
CA LEU A 121 -2.22 -1.73 -31.98
C LEU A 121 -0.71 -2.05 -31.95
N PRO A 122 0.11 -1.40 -32.79
CA PRO A 122 1.55 -1.63 -32.82
C PRO A 122 2.18 -1.26 -31.47
N ALA A 123 3.06 -2.13 -30.97
CA ALA A 123 3.74 -1.97 -29.69
C ALA A 123 2.83 -1.91 -28.44
N VAL A 124 1.57 -2.34 -28.54
CA VAL A 124 0.65 -2.43 -27.39
C VAL A 124 0.28 -3.89 -27.11
N GLY A 125 0.27 -4.27 -25.83
CA GLY A 125 -0.16 -5.60 -25.38
C GLY A 125 0.92 -6.70 -25.38
N GLN A 126 2.10 -6.45 -25.94
CA GLN A 126 3.23 -7.38 -25.83
C GLN A 126 3.86 -7.26 -24.44
N PRO A 127 3.86 -8.32 -23.62
CA PRO A 127 4.48 -8.28 -22.31
C PRO A 127 5.99 -8.11 -22.47
N ALA A 128 6.59 -7.23 -21.67
CA ALA A 128 8.03 -7.01 -21.70
C ALA A 128 8.74 -8.24 -21.11
N GLU A 129 9.82 -8.67 -21.75
CA GLU A 129 10.64 -9.75 -21.22
C GLU A 129 11.25 -9.36 -19.86
N LEU A 130 11.28 -10.31 -18.92
CA LEU A 130 11.97 -10.08 -17.65
C LEU A 130 13.47 -10.06 -17.87
N THR A 131 14.06 -8.89 -17.74
CA THR A 131 15.52 -8.77 -17.62
C THR A 131 15.96 -8.95 -16.16
N ALA A 132 17.25 -9.21 -15.95
CA ALA A 132 17.84 -9.31 -14.61
C ALA A 132 17.59 -8.05 -13.76
N ILE A 133 17.53 -6.87 -14.38
CA ILE A 133 17.24 -5.61 -13.69
C ILE A 133 15.83 -5.61 -13.10
N HIS A 134 14.84 -6.08 -13.86
CA HIS A 134 13.46 -6.19 -13.36
C HIS A 134 13.39 -7.14 -12.16
N GLY A 135 14.07 -8.29 -12.22
CA GLY A 135 14.15 -9.23 -11.11
C GLY A 135 14.80 -8.63 -9.87
N LEU A 136 15.90 -7.88 -10.04
CA LEU A 136 16.60 -7.21 -8.94
C LEU A 136 15.72 -6.14 -8.29
N VAL A 137 15.02 -5.31 -9.07
CA VAL A 137 14.10 -4.30 -8.55
C VAL A 137 12.93 -4.96 -7.81
N ALA A 138 12.35 -6.01 -8.38
CA ALA A 138 11.26 -6.75 -7.75
C ALA A 138 11.68 -7.38 -6.42
N ALA A 139 12.88 -7.98 -6.37
CA ALA A 139 13.45 -8.55 -5.15
C ALA A 139 13.71 -7.47 -4.09
N ALA A 140 14.32 -6.35 -4.47
CA ALA A 140 14.57 -5.23 -3.57
C ALA A 140 13.26 -4.66 -3.01
N PHE A 141 12.23 -4.52 -3.85
CA PHE A 141 10.90 -4.09 -3.45
C PHE A 141 10.28 -5.06 -2.43
N LEU A 142 10.29 -6.36 -2.73
CA LEU A 142 9.72 -7.38 -1.85
C LEU A 142 10.43 -7.45 -0.50
N VAL A 143 11.76 -7.43 -0.50
CA VAL A 143 12.56 -7.43 0.73
C VAL A 143 12.26 -6.19 1.57
N THR A 144 12.21 -5.02 0.95
CA THR A 144 11.90 -3.76 1.63
C THR A 144 10.48 -3.78 2.20
N TYR A 145 9.50 -4.21 1.41
CA TYR A 145 8.11 -4.35 1.83
C TYR A 145 7.99 -5.26 3.07
N LEU A 146 8.64 -6.41 3.05
CA LEU A 146 8.65 -7.34 4.19
C LEU A 146 9.39 -6.77 5.40
N ALA A 147 10.51 -6.09 5.20
CA ALA A 147 11.27 -5.47 6.29
C ALA A 147 10.48 -4.38 7.01
N ILE A 148 9.75 -3.55 6.25
CA ILE A 148 8.84 -2.53 6.79
C ILE A 148 7.67 -3.21 7.51
N GLY A 149 7.01 -4.16 6.84
CA GLY A 149 5.82 -4.85 7.36
C GLY A 149 6.06 -5.70 8.61
N THR A 150 7.28 -6.21 8.80
CA THR A 150 7.69 -6.98 10.00
C THR A 150 8.37 -6.10 11.06
N GLY A 151 8.67 -4.85 10.75
CA GLY A 151 9.38 -3.94 11.65
C GLY A 151 10.82 -4.35 11.96
N VAL A 152 11.45 -5.22 11.16
CA VAL A 152 12.83 -5.70 11.39
C VAL A 152 13.81 -4.54 11.53
N TYR A 153 13.61 -3.46 10.78
CA TYR A 153 14.46 -2.26 10.83
C TYR A 153 14.50 -1.59 12.22
N ARG A 154 13.45 -1.76 13.04
CA ARG A 154 13.36 -1.20 14.39
C ARG A 154 14.25 -1.94 15.40
N ARG A 155 14.73 -3.15 15.08
CA ARG A 155 15.63 -3.92 15.97
C ARG A 155 17.02 -3.31 16.10
N SER A 156 17.45 -2.52 15.11
CA SER A 156 18.72 -1.81 15.13
C SER A 156 18.48 -0.33 15.39
N THR A 157 18.88 0.15 16.57
CA THR A 157 18.74 1.56 16.95
C THR A 157 19.41 2.50 15.93
N ARG A 158 20.58 2.13 15.41
CA ARG A 158 21.30 2.94 14.42
C ARG A 158 20.53 3.07 13.11
N LEU A 159 20.04 1.94 12.58
CA LEU A 159 19.27 1.93 11.35
C LEU A 159 17.94 2.68 11.52
N TYR A 160 17.25 2.43 12.63
CA TYR A 160 15.99 3.11 12.95
C TYR A 160 16.16 4.62 13.04
N VAL A 161 17.14 5.10 13.81
CA VAL A 161 17.41 6.55 13.96
C VAL A 161 17.88 7.16 12.64
N ALA A 162 18.72 6.47 11.87
CA ALA A 162 19.14 6.96 10.56
C ALA A 162 17.94 7.17 9.63
N LEU A 163 17.05 6.18 9.51
CA LEU A 163 15.83 6.27 8.70
C LEU A 163 14.89 7.36 9.22
N LEU A 164 14.70 7.44 10.55
CA LEU A 164 13.85 8.44 11.16
C LEU A 164 14.36 9.87 10.90
N ASN A 165 15.66 10.09 11.04
CA ASN A 165 16.31 11.37 10.78
C ASN A 165 16.21 11.75 9.31
N THR A 166 16.37 10.80 8.39
CA THR A 166 16.22 11.07 6.94
C THR A 166 14.78 11.40 6.54
N ALA A 167 13.79 10.94 7.31
CA ALA A 167 12.38 11.22 7.06
C ALA A 167 11.90 12.53 7.70
N GLN A 168 12.74 13.20 8.51
CA GLN A 168 12.39 14.50 9.08
C GLN A 168 12.42 15.60 8.00
N PRO A 169 11.55 16.63 8.12
CA PRO A 169 11.66 17.83 7.31
C PRO A 169 13.04 18.49 7.45
N ALA A 170 13.46 19.24 6.44
CA ALA A 170 14.67 20.06 6.56
C ALA A 170 14.49 21.08 7.70
N ALA A 171 15.52 21.29 8.52
CA ALA A 171 15.40 22.04 9.78
C ALA A 171 14.97 23.50 9.59
N ASP A 172 15.33 24.09 8.45
CA ASP A 172 14.94 25.42 7.99
C ASP A 172 13.45 25.52 7.58
N THR A 173 12.76 24.40 7.44
CA THR A 173 11.31 24.34 7.17
C THR A 173 10.47 24.20 8.45
N LEU A 174 11.11 24.08 9.61
CA LEU A 174 10.44 23.99 10.90
C LEU A 174 10.26 25.39 11.50
N LEU A 175 9.01 25.86 11.54
CA LEU A 175 8.66 27.13 12.20
C LEU A 175 8.66 26.91 13.72
N THR A 176 9.72 27.36 14.38
CA THR A 176 9.92 27.19 15.82
C THR A 176 9.78 28.50 16.61
N ALA A 177 9.84 29.64 15.91
CA ALA A 177 9.67 30.96 16.51
C ALA A 177 8.31 31.59 16.12
N PRO A 178 7.61 32.26 17.06
CA PRO A 178 6.33 32.92 16.78
C PRO A 178 6.35 33.90 15.60
N GLU A 179 7.50 34.52 15.37
CA GLU A 179 7.75 35.50 14.31
C GLU A 179 7.77 34.85 12.92
N GLU A 180 8.10 33.56 12.84
CA GLU A 180 8.15 32.79 11.58
C GLU A 180 6.76 32.40 11.07
N TYR A 181 5.72 32.45 11.92
CA TYR A 181 4.32 32.30 11.47
C TYR A 181 3.78 33.55 10.77
N ASN A 182 4.49 34.68 10.88
CA ASN A 182 4.02 35.98 10.45
C ASN A 182 4.78 36.46 9.21
N GLU A 183 4.51 35.81 8.08
CA GLU A 183 4.84 36.36 6.77
C GLU A 183 3.89 37.53 6.50
N TYR A 184 4.40 38.76 6.64
CA TYR A 184 3.75 40.02 6.27
C TYR A 184 2.72 39.87 5.12
#